data_AF-A0A4R9KBB3-F1
#
_entry.id   AF-A0A4R9KBB3-F1
#
_cell.length_a   1.000
_cell.length_b   1.000
_cell.length_c   1.000
_cell.angle_alpha   90.00
_cell.angle_beta   90.00
_cell.angle_gamma   90.00
#
_symmetry.space_group_name_H-M   'P 1'
#
loop_
_entity.id
_entity.type
_entity.pdbx_description
1 polymer ?
#
loop_
_entity_poly.entity_id
_entity_poly.type
_entity_poly.pdbx_seq_one_letter_code
_entity_poly.pdbx_strand_id
1 'polypeptide(L)'
;MPLDLSSEKVIQSECPLEGNCKWESLYTSDFGDFNLPIQVCKTCGFQAQFPRPEPESLYTEEYYTGNQNFTYKDERITEKFDRYVWFSRLKNISKFRSDGNFLDIGCSFGGLLQCAKEKGYVPYGVEISPYSAKQAETRGFKVWQGQFLDADIPENFFDVITLIEVIEHLENPKKVFDKLSKVLKPGGLLLIQTANFDAWQAINSGNKYHYYLPGHVYYYSANLLRKILARRGFERQITYLGVDFPLLAKLLKSRGSFSSWKDYLKWFRIGFYHFKSKLSKKGKPLTSSMVHYAIKK
;
A
#
# COMPACT_ATOMS: atom_id res chain seq x y z
N MET A 1 -19.15 0.55 20.68
CA MET A 1 -19.12 -0.93 20.77
C MET A 1 -17.91 -1.40 19.98
N PRO A 2 -17.07 -2.32 20.49
CA PRO A 2 -16.10 -2.97 19.62
C PRO A 2 -16.87 -3.58 18.45
N LEU A 3 -16.38 -3.37 17.22
CA LEU A 3 -16.91 -4.05 16.03
C LEU A 3 -16.75 -5.54 16.29
N ASP A 4 -17.86 -6.22 16.57
CA ASP A 4 -17.87 -7.66 16.78
C ASP A 4 -17.64 -8.35 15.43
N LEU A 5 -16.36 -8.54 15.11
CA LEU A 5 -15.90 -9.28 13.95
C LEU A 5 -15.79 -10.79 14.25
N SER A 6 -16.30 -11.27 15.38
CA SER A 6 -16.11 -12.67 15.82
C SER A 6 -16.98 -13.71 15.10
N SER A 7 -17.83 -13.30 14.13
CA SER A 7 -18.65 -14.26 13.40
C SER A 7 -17.78 -15.25 12.62
N GLU A 8 -17.95 -16.56 12.84
CA GLU A 8 -17.29 -17.69 12.14
C GLU A 8 -17.70 -17.82 10.66
N LYS A 9 -17.87 -16.70 9.95
CA LYS A 9 -18.19 -16.72 8.53
C LYS A 9 -16.91 -16.94 7.75
N VAL A 10 -16.91 -17.91 6.85
CA VAL A 10 -15.79 -18.17 5.92
C VAL A 10 -16.04 -17.44 4.60
N ILE A 11 -14.99 -16.88 4.00
CA ILE A 11 -15.07 -16.29 2.67
C ILE A 11 -15.52 -17.35 1.66
N GLN A 12 -16.68 -17.15 1.03
CA GLN A 12 -17.23 -18.16 0.12
C GLN A 12 -16.57 -18.17 -1.25
N SER A 13 -16.31 -16.99 -1.84
CA SER A 13 -15.74 -16.90 -3.18
C SER A 13 -15.00 -15.59 -3.44
N GLU A 14 -13.73 -15.54 -3.07
CA GLU A 14 -12.84 -14.44 -3.48
C GLU A 14 -11.47 -15.00 -3.90
N CYS A 15 -11.04 -14.67 -5.11
CA CYS A 15 -9.75 -15.05 -5.65
C CYS A 15 -9.20 -13.92 -6.54
N PRO A 16 -8.00 -13.38 -6.28
CA PRO A 16 -7.41 -12.37 -7.16
C PRO A 16 -6.88 -12.95 -8.48
N LEU A 17 -6.81 -14.27 -8.59
CA LEU A 17 -6.11 -15.02 -9.64
C LEU A 17 -7.04 -15.64 -10.69
N GLU A 18 -8.35 -15.71 -10.45
CA GLU A 18 -9.36 -16.52 -11.17
C GLU A 18 -9.36 -18.00 -10.74
N GLY A 19 -10.48 -18.46 -10.19
CA GLY A 19 -10.69 -19.85 -9.73
C GLY A 19 -11.44 -19.98 -8.40
N ASN A 20 -11.78 -21.21 -8.03
CA ASN A 20 -12.39 -21.54 -6.74
C ASN A 20 -11.32 -21.53 -5.64
N CYS A 21 -11.39 -20.56 -4.73
CA CYS A 21 -10.57 -20.54 -3.53
C CYS A 21 -11.21 -21.40 -2.43
N LYS A 22 -10.39 -22.25 -1.81
CA LYS A 22 -10.75 -22.97 -0.59
C LYS A 22 -10.22 -22.18 0.60
N TRP A 23 -11.08 -21.34 1.18
CA TRP A 23 -10.76 -20.54 2.35
C TRP A 23 -10.97 -21.34 3.64
N GLU A 24 -10.12 -21.08 4.62
CA GLU A 24 -10.20 -21.63 5.96
C GLU A 24 -9.67 -20.61 6.97
N SER A 25 -10.00 -20.80 8.24
CA SER A 25 -9.40 -20.02 9.32
C SER A 25 -7.90 -20.32 9.40
N LEU A 26 -7.08 -19.26 9.49
CA LEU A 26 -5.65 -19.36 9.72
C LEU A 26 -5.32 -19.12 11.20
N TYR A 27 -5.75 -17.99 11.73
CA TYR A 27 -5.70 -17.64 13.15
C TYR A 27 -6.49 -16.37 13.42
N THR A 28 -6.59 -16.03 14.70
CA THR A 28 -7.07 -14.74 15.17
C THR A 28 -5.89 -13.88 15.64
N SER A 29 -5.83 -12.65 15.16
CA SER A 29 -4.84 -11.64 15.56
C SER A 29 -5.49 -10.58 16.46
N ASP A 30 -4.80 -10.18 17.51
CA ASP A 30 -5.26 -9.13 18.41
C ASP A 30 -4.55 -7.81 18.08
N PHE A 31 -5.31 -6.72 17.97
CA PHE A 31 -4.79 -5.36 17.81
C PHE A 31 -5.58 -4.38 18.68
N GLY A 32 -4.99 -3.93 19.79
CA GLY A 32 -5.74 -3.14 20.77
C GLY A 32 -6.96 -3.91 21.26
N ASP A 33 -8.14 -3.30 21.14
CA ASP A 33 -9.43 -3.93 21.48
C ASP A 33 -10.07 -4.71 20.32
N PHE A 34 -9.37 -4.82 19.18
CA PHE A 34 -9.86 -5.52 18.00
C PHE A 34 -9.37 -6.96 17.97
N ASN A 35 -10.31 -7.89 17.76
CA ASN A 35 -10.05 -9.28 17.45
C ASN A 35 -10.27 -9.48 15.95
N LEU A 36 -9.22 -9.84 15.21
CA LEU A 36 -9.21 -9.87 13.75
C LEU A 36 -9.05 -11.33 13.27
N PRO A 37 -10.14 -12.00 12.84
CA PRO A 37 -10.03 -13.32 12.26
C PRO A 37 -9.38 -13.23 10.87
N ILE A 38 -8.30 -14.00 10.71
CA ILE A 38 -7.52 -14.09 9.48
C ILE A 38 -7.79 -15.44 8.84
N GLN A 39 -8.13 -15.42 7.57
CA GLN A 39 -8.37 -16.60 6.75
C GLN A 39 -7.27 -16.75 5.71
N VAL A 40 -7.03 -17.98 5.29
CA VAL A 40 -6.09 -18.31 4.21
C VAL A 40 -6.79 -19.15 3.15
N CYS A 41 -6.51 -18.85 1.89
CA CYS A 41 -6.86 -19.72 0.79
C CYS A 41 -5.82 -20.83 0.64
N LYS A 42 -6.21 -22.09 0.82
CA LYS A 42 -5.31 -23.25 0.62
C LYS A 42 -4.86 -23.45 -0.82
N THR A 43 -5.56 -22.86 -1.79
CA THR A 43 -5.24 -22.99 -3.21
C THR A 43 -4.13 -22.04 -3.66
N CYS A 44 -4.18 -20.77 -3.25
CA CYS A 44 -3.24 -19.74 -3.71
C CYS A 44 -2.39 -19.10 -2.60
N GLY A 45 -2.64 -19.42 -1.34
CA GLY A 45 -1.93 -18.88 -0.18
C GLY A 45 -2.30 -17.43 0.16
N PHE A 46 -3.32 -16.86 -0.49
CA PHE A 46 -3.78 -15.52 -0.21
C PHE A 46 -4.43 -15.47 1.17
N GLN A 47 -4.13 -14.43 1.93
CA GLN A 47 -4.68 -14.23 3.26
C GLN A 47 -5.56 -12.99 3.26
N ALA A 48 -6.63 -13.04 4.04
CA ALA A 48 -7.60 -11.95 4.15
C ALA A 48 -8.16 -11.90 5.56
N GLN A 49 -8.52 -10.69 6.01
CA GLN A 49 -9.35 -10.50 7.18
C GLN A 49 -10.81 -10.71 6.79
N PHE A 50 -11.55 -11.50 7.57
CA PHE A 50 -12.99 -11.62 7.42
C PHE A 50 -13.68 -12.10 8.72
N PRO A 51 -14.79 -11.48 9.14
CA PRO A 51 -15.51 -10.35 8.51
C PRO A 51 -14.71 -9.04 8.49
N ARG A 52 -15.16 -8.11 7.65
CA ARG A 52 -14.51 -6.82 7.42
C ARG A 52 -15.38 -5.69 7.96
N PRO A 53 -14.77 -4.62 8.52
CA PRO A 53 -15.48 -3.37 8.73
C PRO A 53 -15.81 -2.69 7.39
N GLU A 54 -16.86 -1.87 7.36
CA GLU A 54 -17.17 -1.03 6.22
C GLU A 54 -16.04 -0.01 5.99
N PRO A 55 -15.43 0.07 4.80
CA PRO A 55 -14.25 0.91 4.55
C PRO A 55 -14.42 2.38 4.95
N GLU A 56 -15.54 3.01 4.57
CA GLU A 56 -15.82 4.43 4.81
C GLU A 56 -15.85 4.78 6.30
N SER A 57 -16.22 3.82 7.15
CA SER A 57 -16.26 4.00 8.60
C SER A 57 -14.87 4.13 9.24
N LEU A 58 -13.80 3.73 8.52
CA LEU A 58 -12.43 3.77 9.02
C LEU A 58 -11.67 5.04 8.63
N TYR A 59 -12.01 5.69 7.51
CA TYR A 59 -11.25 6.81 6.93
C TYR A 59 -11.86 8.18 7.24
N THR A 60 -12.23 8.40 8.50
CA THR A 60 -12.82 9.67 8.97
C THR A 60 -11.79 10.79 9.13
N GLU A 61 -12.22 12.01 9.44
CA GLU A 61 -11.29 13.11 9.71
C GLU A 61 -10.39 12.81 10.93
N GLU A 62 -10.91 12.15 11.96
CA GLU A 62 -10.16 11.76 13.15
C GLU A 62 -9.04 10.77 12.84
N TYR A 63 -9.24 9.90 11.84
CA TYR A 63 -8.19 9.01 11.34
C TYR A 63 -7.02 9.82 10.80
N TYR A 64 -7.27 10.88 10.03
CA TYR A 64 -6.23 11.73 9.42
C TYR A 64 -5.62 12.77 10.35
N THR A 65 -6.33 13.17 11.40
CA THR A 65 -5.88 14.18 12.38
C THR A 65 -5.19 13.57 13.60
N GLY A 66 -5.11 12.24 13.71
CA GLY A 66 -4.39 11.57 14.79
C GLY A 66 -5.19 11.33 16.08
N ASN A 67 -6.52 11.40 16.03
CA ASN A 67 -7.41 11.39 17.20
C ASN A 67 -8.14 10.05 17.47
N GLN A 68 -7.70 8.94 16.86
CA GLN A 68 -8.23 7.59 17.08
C GLN A 68 -7.16 6.59 17.56
N ASN A 69 -7.60 5.43 18.08
CA ASN A 69 -6.74 4.31 18.47
C ASN A 69 -5.97 3.70 17.27
N PHE A 70 -6.50 3.88 16.05
CA PHE A 70 -5.85 3.56 14.78
C PHE A 70 -5.86 4.83 13.93
N THR A 71 -4.70 5.44 13.69
CA THR A 71 -4.61 6.75 13.02
C THR A 71 -3.58 6.79 11.91
N TYR A 72 -3.90 7.59 10.89
CA TYR A 72 -2.93 8.13 9.98
C TYR A 72 -2.19 9.29 10.64
N LYS A 73 -0.88 9.35 10.42
CA LYS A 73 -0.09 10.49 10.85
C LYS A 73 -0.42 11.66 9.93
N ASP A 74 -0.82 12.81 10.46
CA ASP A 74 -1.00 14.03 9.68
C ASP A 74 0.31 14.40 8.96
N GLU A 75 0.41 14.00 7.70
CA GLU A 75 1.59 14.14 6.88
C GLU A 75 1.83 15.59 6.45
N ARG A 76 0.84 16.49 6.60
CA ARG A 76 1.02 17.93 6.30
C ARG A 76 2.08 18.54 7.20
N ILE A 77 2.15 18.08 8.46
CA ILE A 77 3.14 18.52 9.44
C ILE A 77 4.55 18.10 9.04
N THR A 78 4.68 16.94 8.40
CA THR A 78 5.99 16.37 8.03
C THR A 78 6.30 16.37 6.54
N GLU A 79 5.45 17.01 5.72
CA GLU A 79 5.52 16.98 4.26
C GLU A 79 6.91 17.36 3.76
N LYS A 80 7.51 18.41 4.31
CA LYS A 80 8.87 18.85 3.96
C LYS A 80 9.94 17.75 4.08
N PHE A 81 9.75 16.80 5.01
CA PHE A 81 10.61 15.65 5.21
C PHE A 81 10.15 14.43 4.38
N ASP A 82 8.85 14.24 4.21
CA ASP A 82 8.29 13.16 3.38
C ASP A 82 8.71 13.31 1.91
N ARG A 83 8.91 14.55 1.43
CA ARG A 83 9.48 14.87 0.11
C ARG A 83 10.81 14.18 -0.19
N TYR A 84 11.68 13.92 0.80
CA TYR A 84 12.95 13.22 0.56
C TYR A 84 12.74 11.80 0.01
N VAL A 85 11.76 11.07 0.54
CA VAL A 85 11.42 9.73 0.05
C VAL A 85 10.62 9.79 -1.24
N TRP A 86 9.67 10.73 -1.36
CA TRP A 86 8.89 10.88 -2.60
C TRP A 86 9.77 11.24 -3.80
N PHE A 87 10.71 12.18 -3.68
CA PHE A 87 11.63 12.49 -4.77
C PHE A 87 12.57 11.34 -5.10
N SER A 88 13.04 10.61 -4.09
CA SER A 88 13.89 9.44 -4.32
C SER A 88 13.13 8.34 -5.06
N ARG A 89 11.86 8.13 -4.73
CA ARG A 89 10.96 7.23 -5.43
C ARG A 89 10.68 7.68 -6.86
N LEU A 90 10.33 8.95 -7.06
CA LEU A 90 10.11 9.51 -8.40
C LEU A 90 11.35 9.41 -9.28
N LYS A 91 12.56 9.54 -8.71
CA LYS A 91 13.83 9.28 -9.41
C LYS A 91 14.00 7.82 -9.84
N ASN A 92 13.41 6.87 -9.11
CA ASN A 92 13.41 5.46 -9.54
C ASN A 92 12.32 5.20 -10.56
N ILE A 93 11.12 5.75 -10.39
CA ILE A 93 10.02 5.70 -11.35
C ILE A 93 10.49 6.25 -12.71
N SER A 94 11.21 7.37 -12.71
CA SER A 94 11.70 8.02 -13.93
C SER A 94 12.68 7.19 -14.76
N LYS A 95 13.22 6.09 -14.22
CA LYS A 95 14.05 5.13 -14.97
C LYS A 95 13.21 4.24 -15.90
N PHE A 96 11.90 4.18 -15.67
CA PHE A 96 10.95 3.37 -16.45
C PHE A 96 10.01 4.26 -17.26
N ARG A 97 9.47 5.32 -16.63
CA ARG A 97 8.61 6.32 -17.25
C ARG A 97 8.92 7.66 -16.60
N SER A 98 9.39 8.63 -17.36
CA SER A 98 9.91 9.92 -16.86
C SER A 98 8.90 11.07 -16.88
N ASP A 99 7.79 10.91 -17.60
CA ASP A 99 6.74 11.90 -17.77
C ASP A 99 5.37 11.21 -17.99
N GLY A 100 4.35 12.00 -18.28
CA GLY A 100 3.00 11.53 -18.60
C GLY A 100 2.00 11.65 -17.46
N ASN A 101 0.86 11.00 -17.63
CA ASN A 101 -0.22 11.01 -16.66
C ASN A 101 0.12 10.08 -15.49
N PHE A 102 0.11 10.63 -14.28
CA PHE A 102 0.48 9.95 -13.04
C PHE A 102 -0.74 9.85 -12.13
N LEU A 103 -1.18 8.63 -11.82
CA LEU A 103 -2.25 8.37 -10.86
C LEU A 103 -1.66 7.90 -9.53
N ASP A 104 -2.02 8.55 -8.43
CA ASP A 104 -1.80 8.02 -7.08
C ASP A 104 -3.15 7.59 -6.50
N ILE A 105 -3.30 6.31 -6.18
CA ILE A 105 -4.51 5.77 -5.54
C ILE A 105 -4.26 5.74 -4.03
N GLY A 106 -5.14 6.39 -3.26
CA GLY A 106 -4.91 6.75 -1.87
C GLY A 106 -4.02 7.99 -1.76
N CYS A 107 -4.32 9.04 -2.54
CA CYS A 107 -3.44 10.21 -2.66
C CYS A 107 -3.41 11.12 -1.42
N SER A 108 -4.28 10.87 -0.42
CA SER A 108 -4.37 11.65 0.81
C SER A 108 -4.40 13.15 0.50
N PHE A 109 -3.58 13.98 1.15
CA PHE A 109 -3.53 15.43 0.97
C PHE A 109 -2.78 15.87 -0.31
N GLY A 110 -2.39 14.96 -1.20
CA GLY A 110 -1.74 15.27 -2.48
C GLY A 110 -0.24 15.59 -2.39
N GLY A 111 0.44 15.19 -1.31
CA GLY A 111 1.89 15.46 -1.14
C GLY A 111 2.77 14.81 -2.22
N LEU A 112 2.49 13.55 -2.56
CA LEU A 112 3.18 12.87 -3.66
C LEU A 112 2.79 13.46 -5.03
N LEU A 113 1.52 13.82 -5.23
CA LEU A 113 1.04 14.48 -6.45
C LEU A 113 1.80 15.77 -6.74
N GLN A 114 2.06 16.57 -5.70
CA GLN A 114 2.87 17.77 -5.79
C GLN A 114 4.31 17.47 -6.21
N CYS A 115 4.95 16.48 -5.59
CA CYS A 115 6.29 16.05 -6.02
C CYS A 115 6.31 15.52 -7.45
N ALA A 116 5.29 14.79 -7.88
CA ALA A 116 5.16 14.30 -9.24
C ALA A 116 5.03 15.45 -10.25
N LYS A 117 4.18 16.46 -9.96
CA LYS A 117 4.08 17.68 -10.76
C LYS A 117 5.42 18.38 -10.93
N GLU A 118 6.16 18.56 -9.85
CA GLU A 118 7.50 19.16 -9.86
C GLU A 118 8.55 18.32 -10.63
N LYS A 119 8.27 17.04 -10.85
CA LYS A 119 9.08 16.15 -11.68
C LYS A 119 8.60 16.03 -13.13
N GLY A 120 7.61 16.82 -13.53
CA GLY A 120 7.14 16.92 -14.91
C GLY A 120 5.99 15.98 -15.27
N TYR A 121 5.39 15.28 -14.29
CA TYR A 121 4.18 14.49 -14.53
C TYR A 121 2.92 15.36 -14.49
N VAL A 122 1.84 14.84 -15.07
CA VAL A 122 0.48 15.38 -14.89
C VAL A 122 -0.23 14.54 -13.81
N PRO A 123 -0.34 15.03 -12.57
CA PRO A 123 -0.85 14.23 -11.46
C PRO A 123 -2.39 14.17 -11.40
N TYR A 124 -2.88 13.01 -11.00
CA TYR A 124 -4.27 12.69 -10.69
C TYR A 124 -4.32 11.86 -9.40
N GLY A 125 -5.38 12.01 -8.63
CA GLY A 125 -5.56 11.29 -7.36
C GLY A 125 -6.86 10.50 -7.30
N VAL A 126 -6.87 9.42 -6.52
CA VAL A 126 -8.10 8.81 -5.99
C VAL A 126 -7.97 8.79 -4.48
N GLU A 127 -9.01 9.22 -3.77
CA GLU A 127 -8.99 9.26 -2.31
C GLU A 127 -10.37 9.00 -1.73
N ILE A 128 -10.47 8.03 -0.83
CA ILE A 128 -11.75 7.61 -0.24
C ILE A 128 -12.27 8.63 0.76
N SER A 129 -11.39 9.31 1.50
CA SER A 129 -11.80 10.27 2.50
C SER A 129 -12.18 11.62 1.87
N PRO A 130 -13.43 12.09 2.06
CA PRO A 130 -13.86 13.40 1.58
C PRO A 130 -12.96 14.54 2.09
N TYR A 131 -12.48 14.43 3.32
CA TYR A 131 -11.64 15.44 3.97
C TYR A 131 -10.29 15.61 3.27
N SER A 132 -9.52 14.53 3.11
CA SER A 132 -8.20 14.60 2.47
C SER A 132 -8.31 14.84 0.97
N ALA A 133 -9.31 14.24 0.30
CA ALA A 133 -9.62 14.53 -1.10
C ALA A 133 -9.83 16.04 -1.33
N LYS A 134 -10.66 16.68 -0.48
CA LYS A 134 -10.93 18.12 -0.61
C LYS A 134 -9.66 18.96 -0.48
N GLN A 135 -8.75 18.58 0.40
CA GLN A 135 -7.48 19.26 0.60
C GLN A 135 -6.51 19.06 -0.58
N ALA A 136 -6.54 17.89 -1.23
CA ALA A 136 -5.80 17.70 -2.47
C ALA A 136 -6.39 18.53 -3.62
N GLU A 137 -7.71 18.67 -3.71
CA GLU A 137 -8.38 19.55 -4.67
C GLU A 137 -8.03 21.03 -4.48
N THR A 138 -7.96 21.53 -3.23
CA THR A 138 -7.59 22.93 -2.96
C THR A 138 -6.16 23.26 -3.39
N ARG A 139 -5.29 22.25 -3.50
CA ARG A 139 -3.95 22.36 -4.11
C ARG A 139 -3.96 22.37 -5.63
N GLY A 140 -5.14 22.25 -6.25
CA GLY A 140 -5.34 22.27 -7.70
C GLY A 140 -5.16 20.92 -8.38
N PHE A 141 -5.24 19.80 -7.66
CA PHE A 141 -5.20 18.47 -8.26
C PHE A 141 -6.58 17.97 -8.66
N LYS A 142 -6.63 17.16 -9.73
CA LYS A 142 -7.82 16.42 -10.11
C LYS A 142 -7.90 15.15 -9.27
N VAL A 143 -8.94 15.03 -8.45
CA VAL A 143 -9.11 13.90 -7.54
C VAL A 143 -10.49 13.28 -7.77
N TRP A 144 -10.54 11.96 -7.95
CA TRP A 144 -11.79 11.21 -7.81
C TRP A 144 -11.98 10.88 -6.33
N GLN A 145 -12.95 11.52 -5.70
CA GLN A 145 -13.33 11.23 -4.32
C GLN A 145 -14.15 9.93 -4.26
N GLY A 146 -13.77 9.02 -3.38
CA GLY A 146 -14.45 7.75 -3.13
C GLY A 146 -13.58 6.52 -3.41
N GLN A 147 -14.22 5.36 -3.54
CA GLN A 147 -13.50 4.11 -3.78
C GLN A 147 -12.91 4.06 -5.20
N PHE A 148 -11.73 3.44 -5.33
CA PHE A 148 -11.07 3.26 -6.62
C PHE A 148 -11.94 2.50 -7.63
N LEU A 149 -12.74 1.52 -7.20
CA LEU A 149 -13.58 0.73 -8.10
C LEU A 149 -14.73 1.55 -8.71
N ASP A 150 -15.20 2.59 -8.03
CA ASP A 150 -16.34 3.40 -8.46
C ASP A 150 -15.91 4.66 -9.23
N ALA A 151 -14.65 5.08 -9.10
CA ALA A 151 -14.11 6.24 -9.82
C ALA A 151 -14.21 6.07 -11.34
N ASP A 152 -14.86 7.00 -12.03
CA ASP A 152 -14.97 7.00 -13.49
C ASP A 152 -13.65 7.46 -14.14
N ILE A 153 -12.75 6.49 -14.29
CA ILE A 153 -11.39 6.69 -14.75
C ILE A 153 -11.27 6.20 -16.20
N PRO A 154 -10.74 7.04 -17.12
CA PRO A 154 -10.56 6.63 -18.51
C PRO A 154 -9.60 5.44 -18.65
N GLU A 155 -9.94 4.51 -19.54
CA GLU A 155 -9.09 3.38 -19.89
C GLU A 155 -7.83 3.84 -20.66
N ASN A 156 -6.73 3.09 -20.53
CA ASN A 156 -5.44 3.35 -21.21
C ASN A 156 -5.00 4.81 -21.14
N PHE A 157 -5.15 5.44 -19.98
CA PHE A 157 -4.91 6.87 -19.81
C PHE A 157 -3.63 7.18 -19.03
N PHE A 158 -3.25 6.33 -18.09
CA PHE A 158 -2.10 6.58 -17.21
C PHE A 158 -0.81 5.94 -17.71
N ASP A 159 0.27 6.69 -17.59
CA ASP A 159 1.64 6.25 -17.86
C ASP A 159 2.26 5.65 -16.59
N VAL A 160 1.87 6.16 -15.41
CA VAL A 160 2.29 5.67 -14.10
C VAL A 160 1.08 5.59 -13.16
N ILE A 161 0.95 4.48 -12.43
CA ILE A 161 0.03 4.32 -11.31
C ILE A 161 0.81 3.91 -10.06
N THR A 162 0.56 4.58 -8.94
CA THR A 162 1.10 4.23 -7.62
C THR A 162 0.00 3.83 -6.64
N LEU A 163 0.26 2.78 -5.86
CA LEU A 163 -0.48 2.40 -4.66
C LEU A 163 0.53 2.21 -3.53
N ILE A 164 0.55 3.12 -2.56
CA ILE A 164 1.57 3.12 -1.49
C ILE A 164 0.90 2.87 -0.15
N GLU A 165 1.02 1.64 0.37
CA GLU A 165 0.28 1.17 1.56
C GLU A 165 -1.25 1.35 1.39
N VAL A 166 -1.75 0.92 0.22
CA VAL A 166 -3.18 1.09 -0.18
C VAL A 166 -3.80 -0.21 -0.65
N ILE A 167 -3.05 -1.07 -1.36
CA ILE A 167 -3.61 -2.27 -2.00
C ILE A 167 -4.22 -3.27 -1.01
N GLU A 168 -3.68 -3.34 0.22
CA GLU A 168 -4.16 -4.16 1.33
C GLU A 168 -5.53 -3.72 1.86
N HIS A 169 -5.94 -2.49 1.58
CA HIS A 169 -7.21 -1.91 2.00
C HIS A 169 -8.32 -2.05 0.96
N LEU A 170 -7.96 -2.29 -0.31
CA LEU A 170 -8.94 -2.30 -1.39
C LEU A 170 -9.73 -3.61 -1.43
N GLU A 171 -11.05 -3.48 -1.42
CA GLU A 171 -11.97 -4.60 -1.57
C GLU A 171 -11.98 -5.18 -2.99
N ASN A 172 -12.50 -6.40 -3.14
CA ASN A 172 -12.66 -7.05 -4.43
C ASN A 172 -11.36 -7.09 -5.28
N PRO A 173 -10.29 -7.74 -4.80
CA PRO A 173 -8.95 -7.61 -5.36
C PRO A 173 -8.89 -8.00 -6.84
N LYS A 174 -9.69 -8.98 -7.28
CA LYS A 174 -9.83 -9.30 -8.71
C LYS A 174 -10.22 -8.06 -9.52
N LYS A 175 -11.31 -7.39 -9.14
CA LYS A 175 -11.82 -6.19 -9.83
C LYS A 175 -10.81 -5.05 -9.77
N VAL A 176 -10.10 -4.89 -8.64
CA VAL A 176 -9.06 -3.86 -8.48
C VAL A 176 -7.94 -4.08 -9.49
N PHE A 177 -7.36 -5.28 -9.55
CA PHE A 177 -6.29 -5.56 -10.49
C PHE A 177 -6.76 -5.54 -11.95
N ASP A 178 -8.00 -5.97 -12.24
CA ASP A 178 -8.61 -5.85 -13.57
C ASP A 178 -8.70 -4.37 -13.98
N LYS A 179 -9.19 -3.50 -13.09
CA LYS A 179 -9.29 -2.05 -13.33
C LYS A 179 -7.92 -1.38 -13.46
N LEU A 180 -6.95 -1.71 -12.60
CA LEU A 180 -5.56 -1.23 -12.70
C LEU A 180 -4.96 -1.54 -14.07
N SER A 181 -5.15 -2.76 -14.57
CA SER A 181 -4.69 -3.12 -15.91
C SER A 181 -5.40 -2.30 -16.99
N LYS A 182 -6.73 -2.12 -16.91
CA LYS A 182 -7.51 -1.35 -17.90
C LYS A 182 -7.12 0.13 -17.99
N VAL A 183 -6.95 0.80 -16.86
CA VAL A 183 -6.69 2.26 -16.83
C VAL A 183 -5.24 2.63 -17.14
N LEU A 184 -4.31 1.68 -16.97
CA LEU A 184 -2.91 1.84 -17.34
C LEU A 184 -2.70 1.64 -18.85
N LYS A 185 -1.94 2.52 -19.49
CA LYS A 185 -1.52 2.37 -20.89
C LYS A 185 -0.66 1.11 -21.11
N PRO A 186 -0.67 0.51 -22.31
CA PRO A 186 0.39 -0.39 -22.74
C PRO A 186 1.77 0.26 -22.54
N GLY A 187 2.72 -0.50 -21.98
CA GLY A 187 4.02 0.03 -21.56
C GLY A 187 3.99 0.90 -20.30
N GLY A 188 2.84 1.18 -19.69
CA GLY A 188 2.74 1.96 -18.45
C GLY A 188 3.32 1.21 -17.24
N LEU A 189 3.70 1.97 -16.21
CA LEU A 189 4.26 1.46 -14.97
C LEU A 189 3.21 1.43 -13.85
N LEU A 190 3.05 0.26 -13.23
CA LEU A 190 2.35 0.10 -11.95
C LEU A 190 3.37 -0.09 -10.82
N LEU A 191 3.25 0.68 -9.75
CA LEU A 191 4.04 0.55 -8.53
C LEU A 191 3.12 0.27 -7.35
N ILE A 192 3.40 -0.81 -6.63
CA ILE A 192 2.69 -1.21 -5.42
C ILE A 192 3.69 -1.32 -4.27
N GLN A 193 3.52 -0.52 -3.21
CA GLN A 193 4.21 -0.72 -1.94
C GLN A 193 3.22 -1.29 -0.92
N THR A 194 3.59 -2.39 -0.26
CA THR A 194 2.80 -3.03 0.80
C THR A 194 3.69 -4.01 1.58
N ALA A 195 3.15 -4.68 2.60
CA ALA A 195 3.82 -5.80 3.25
C ALA A 195 3.85 -7.07 2.38
N ASN A 196 4.85 -7.89 2.63
CA ASN A 196 5.20 -9.12 1.96
C ASN A 196 5.11 -10.28 2.95
N PHE A 197 4.04 -11.05 2.83
CA PHE A 197 3.76 -12.19 3.68
C PHE A 197 4.61 -13.42 3.36
N ASP A 198 5.45 -13.39 2.31
CA ASP A 198 6.49 -14.40 2.09
C ASP A 198 7.73 -14.22 2.99
N ALA A 199 7.85 -13.07 3.67
CA ALA A 199 9.03 -12.71 4.45
C ALA A 199 9.09 -13.40 5.82
N TRP A 200 10.31 -13.68 6.29
CA TRP A 200 10.55 -14.30 7.61
C TRP A 200 9.94 -13.52 8.76
N GLN A 201 9.94 -12.18 8.69
CA GLN A 201 9.33 -11.34 9.72
C GLN A 201 7.84 -11.62 9.87
N ALA A 202 7.09 -11.70 8.77
CA ALA A 202 5.66 -12.00 8.81
C ALA A 202 5.41 -13.45 9.26
N ILE A 203 6.14 -14.40 8.67
CA ILE A 203 5.98 -15.84 8.97
C ILE A 203 6.28 -16.15 10.43
N ASN A 204 7.39 -15.65 10.97
CA ASN A 204 7.80 -15.95 12.36
C ASN A 204 6.94 -15.23 13.39
N SER A 205 6.39 -14.06 13.06
CA SER A 205 5.47 -13.36 13.94
C SER A 205 4.10 -14.04 14.03
N GLY A 206 3.70 -14.83 13.03
CA GLY A 206 2.43 -15.54 13.02
C GLY A 206 1.26 -14.60 13.30
N ASN A 207 0.38 -14.98 14.21
CA ASN A 207 -0.78 -14.19 14.61
C ASN A 207 -0.45 -12.91 15.40
N LYS A 208 0.82 -12.66 15.73
CA LYS A 208 1.28 -11.43 16.40
C LYS A 208 1.92 -10.44 15.43
N TYR A 209 1.77 -10.68 14.13
CA TYR A 209 2.38 -9.81 13.14
C TYR A 209 1.67 -8.45 13.10
N HIS A 210 2.39 -7.39 13.44
CA HIS A 210 1.88 -6.01 13.58
C HIS A 210 1.18 -5.40 12.36
N TYR A 211 1.17 -6.08 11.21
CA TYR A 211 0.49 -5.62 10.01
C TYR A 211 -0.97 -6.09 9.94
N TYR A 212 -1.40 -6.91 10.89
CA TYR A 212 -2.81 -7.19 11.16
C TYR A 212 -3.41 -6.01 11.88
N LEU A 213 -4.06 -5.14 11.12
CA LEU A 213 -4.62 -3.87 11.56
C LEU A 213 -6.06 -3.78 11.03
N PRO A 214 -6.99 -3.13 11.76
CA PRO A 214 -8.29 -2.79 11.23
C PRO A 214 -8.16 -2.06 9.89
N GLY A 215 -8.88 -2.53 8.87
CA GLY A 215 -8.83 -1.98 7.51
C GLY A 215 -7.77 -2.60 6.61
N HIS A 216 -6.79 -3.35 7.12
CA HIS A 216 -5.92 -4.19 6.28
C HIS A 216 -6.67 -5.48 5.96
N VAL A 217 -7.48 -5.46 4.90
CA VAL A 217 -8.40 -6.56 4.60
C VAL A 217 -7.77 -7.67 3.76
N TYR A 218 -6.65 -7.41 3.09
CA TYR A 218 -5.90 -8.41 2.32
C TYR A 218 -4.40 -8.35 2.55
N TYR A 219 -3.77 -9.52 2.52
CA TYR A 219 -2.35 -9.67 2.82
C TYR A 219 -1.62 -10.32 1.66
N TYR A 220 -0.78 -9.52 1.00
CA TYR A 220 -0.13 -9.92 -0.23
C TYR A 220 1.26 -10.51 0.02
N SER A 221 1.63 -11.42 -0.87
CA SER A 221 2.99 -11.93 -0.96
C SER A 221 3.60 -11.53 -2.31
N ALA A 222 4.92 -11.36 -2.36
CA ALA A 222 5.62 -11.04 -3.59
C ALA A 222 5.39 -12.09 -4.68
N ASN A 223 5.25 -13.37 -4.29
CA ASN A 223 4.93 -14.45 -5.22
C ASN A 223 3.52 -14.32 -5.78
N LEU A 224 2.55 -14.00 -4.92
CA LEU A 224 1.14 -13.89 -5.32
C LEU A 224 0.91 -12.67 -6.21
N LEU A 225 1.43 -11.50 -5.85
CA LEU A 225 1.34 -10.29 -6.69
C LEU A 225 1.88 -10.55 -8.09
N ARG A 226 3.03 -11.24 -8.19
CA ARG A 226 3.62 -11.55 -9.49
C ARG A 226 2.69 -12.36 -10.39
N LYS A 227 2.03 -13.37 -9.82
CA LYS A 227 1.06 -14.21 -10.54
C LYS A 227 -0.19 -13.42 -10.94
N ILE A 228 -0.72 -12.58 -10.03
CA ILE A 228 -1.89 -11.74 -10.27
C ILE A 228 -1.65 -10.79 -11.45
N LEU A 229 -0.49 -10.13 -11.46
CA LEU A 229 -0.12 -9.15 -12.47
C LEU A 229 0.23 -9.84 -13.80
N ALA A 230 0.94 -10.97 -13.77
CA ALA A 230 1.27 -11.71 -15.00
C ALA A 230 0.01 -12.11 -15.80
N ARG A 231 -1.07 -12.50 -15.11
CA ARG A 231 -2.36 -12.82 -15.75
C ARG A 231 -3.07 -11.63 -16.37
N ARG A 232 -2.64 -10.41 -16.07
CA ARG A 232 -3.25 -9.16 -16.52
C ARG A 232 -2.35 -8.36 -17.46
N GLY A 233 -1.44 -9.07 -18.13
CA GLY A 233 -0.57 -8.49 -19.14
C GLY A 233 0.65 -7.76 -18.59
N PHE A 234 1.01 -7.93 -17.31
CA PHE A 234 2.26 -7.35 -16.78
C PHE A 234 3.40 -8.34 -16.93
N GLU A 235 4.26 -8.15 -17.94
CA GLU A 235 5.32 -9.11 -18.28
C GLU A 235 6.63 -8.82 -17.55
N ARG A 236 7.03 -7.55 -17.44
CA ARG A 236 8.27 -7.15 -16.77
C ARG A 236 7.98 -6.67 -15.36
N GLN A 237 8.47 -7.43 -14.38
CA GLN A 237 8.18 -7.17 -12.97
C GLN A 237 9.46 -7.20 -12.12
N ILE A 238 9.56 -6.29 -11.14
CA ILE A 238 10.71 -6.12 -10.25
C ILE A 238 10.20 -5.93 -8.82
N THR A 239 10.66 -6.76 -7.89
CA THR A 239 10.34 -6.60 -6.46
C THR A 239 11.58 -6.13 -5.71
N TYR A 240 11.51 -4.93 -5.13
CA TYR A 240 12.49 -4.43 -4.17
C TYR A 240 12.17 -4.95 -2.76
N LEU A 241 13.18 -5.49 -2.08
CA LEU A 241 13.08 -5.87 -0.68
C LEU A 241 13.21 -4.62 0.21
N GLY A 242 12.30 -4.46 1.16
CA GLY A 242 12.16 -3.24 1.94
C GLY A 242 11.60 -2.11 1.09
N VAL A 243 12.34 -1.01 1.03
CA VAL A 243 11.97 0.21 0.29
C VAL A 243 12.81 0.37 -0.99
N ASP A 244 12.28 1.10 -1.96
CA ASP A 244 12.93 1.40 -3.25
C ASP A 244 13.90 2.60 -3.17
N PHE A 245 13.83 3.41 -2.12
CA PHE A 245 14.69 4.60 -1.93
C PHE A 245 15.93 4.34 -1.04
N PRO A 246 16.99 5.16 -1.16
CA PRO A 246 18.23 4.99 -0.39
C PRO A 246 18.04 5.29 1.10
N LEU A 247 18.96 4.77 1.93
CA LEU A 247 18.96 4.98 3.38
C LEU A 247 18.92 6.48 3.74
N LEU A 248 19.71 7.31 3.05
CA LEU A 248 19.76 8.75 3.30
C LEU A 248 18.37 9.40 3.23
N ALA A 249 17.55 9.05 2.23
CA ALA A 249 16.20 9.57 2.12
C ALA A 249 15.32 9.16 3.31
N LYS A 250 15.46 7.92 3.79
CA LYS A 250 14.75 7.42 4.98
C LYS A 250 15.18 8.13 6.27
N LEU A 251 16.48 8.39 6.43
CA LEU A 251 17.03 9.13 7.58
C LEU A 251 16.57 10.58 7.58
N LEU A 252 16.56 11.23 6.41
CA LEU A 252 16.06 12.60 6.27
C LEU A 252 14.55 12.69 6.52
N LYS A 253 13.76 11.73 6.04
CA LYS A 253 12.33 11.60 6.36
C LYS A 253 12.09 11.54 7.86
N SER A 254 12.87 10.73 8.59
CA SER A 254 12.63 10.50 10.02
C SER A 254 12.80 11.76 10.87
N ARG A 255 13.53 12.76 10.38
CA ARG A 255 13.70 14.05 11.07
C ARG A 255 12.37 14.78 11.30
N GLY A 256 11.33 14.48 10.51
CA GLY A 256 10.00 15.07 10.71
C GLY A 256 9.32 14.68 12.02
N SER A 257 9.76 13.62 12.69
CA SER A 257 9.24 13.22 14.00
C SER A 257 10.21 13.48 15.16
N PHE A 258 11.29 14.23 14.93
CA PHE A 258 12.33 14.46 15.94
C PHE A 258 12.05 15.77 16.67
N SER A 259 12.08 15.74 18.00
CA SER A 259 11.93 16.90 18.87
C SER A 259 13.21 17.21 19.66
N SER A 260 14.16 16.27 19.72
CA SER A 260 15.41 16.43 20.47
C SER A 260 16.59 15.76 19.76
N TRP A 261 17.82 16.11 20.17
CA TRP A 261 19.03 15.48 19.65
C TRP A 261 19.09 13.97 19.92
N LYS A 262 18.46 13.49 21.01
CA LYS A 262 18.40 12.06 21.37
C LYS A 262 17.65 11.25 20.31
N ASP A 263 16.73 11.87 19.57
CA ASP A 263 16.00 11.18 18.50
C ASP A 263 16.89 10.74 17.35
N TYR A 264 18.04 11.38 17.15
CA TYR A 264 19.01 10.95 16.14
C TYR A 264 19.63 9.58 16.48
N LEU A 265 19.58 9.12 17.73
CA LEU A 265 19.96 7.74 18.07
C LEU A 265 19.07 6.71 17.35
N LYS A 266 17.84 7.08 16.96
CA LYS A 266 16.97 6.23 16.14
C LYS A 266 17.59 5.92 14.77
N TRP A 267 18.53 6.72 14.27
CA TRP A 267 19.21 6.48 12.98
C TRP A 267 20.01 5.18 12.96
N PHE A 268 20.60 4.76 14.08
CA PHE A 268 21.28 3.45 14.16
C PHE A 268 20.29 2.31 13.89
N ARG A 269 19.12 2.35 14.56
CA ARG A 269 18.06 1.36 14.36
C ARG A 269 17.50 1.40 12.94
N ILE A 270 17.28 2.59 12.38
CA ILE A 270 16.78 2.77 11.01
C ILE A 270 17.80 2.22 9.99
N GLY A 271 19.07 2.55 10.16
CA GLY A 271 20.16 2.07 9.30
C GLY A 271 20.30 0.55 9.35
N PHE A 272 20.31 -0.03 10.55
CA PHE A 272 20.34 -1.49 10.73
C PHE A 272 19.14 -2.18 10.07
N TYR A 273 17.92 -1.65 10.27
CA TYR A 273 16.72 -2.23 9.66
C TYR A 273 16.74 -2.08 8.13
N HIS A 274 17.20 -0.95 7.59
CA HIS A 274 17.33 -0.75 6.14
C HIS A 274 18.32 -1.74 5.54
N PHE A 275 19.49 -1.94 6.15
CA PHE A 275 20.43 -2.96 5.73
C PHE A 275 19.83 -4.36 5.80
N LYS A 276 19.24 -4.73 6.95
CA LYS A 276 18.57 -6.03 7.14
C LYS A 276 17.49 -6.28 6.10
N SER A 277 16.78 -5.23 5.66
CA SER A 277 15.71 -5.33 4.66
C SER A 277 16.20 -5.77 3.28
N LYS A 278 17.49 -5.65 2.99
CA LYS A 278 18.11 -6.09 1.74
C LYS A 278 18.57 -7.54 1.78
N LEU A 279 18.50 -8.19 2.93
CA LEU A 279 18.96 -9.56 3.12
C LEU A 279 17.80 -10.55 2.97
N SER A 280 18.15 -11.76 2.54
CA SER A 280 17.26 -12.92 2.50
C SER A 280 17.91 -14.12 3.17
N LYS A 281 17.09 -15.06 3.65
CA LYS A 281 17.52 -16.35 4.21
C LYS A 281 16.64 -17.44 3.61
N LYS A 282 17.23 -18.50 3.07
CA LYS A 282 16.49 -19.60 2.41
C LYS A 282 15.49 -19.09 1.35
N GLY A 283 15.90 -18.11 0.52
CA GLY A 283 15.06 -17.53 -0.53
C GLY A 283 13.92 -16.62 -0.05
N LYS A 284 13.79 -16.37 1.26
CA LYS A 284 12.75 -15.49 1.83
C LYS A 284 13.38 -14.20 2.40
N PRO A 285 12.78 -13.02 2.14
CA PRO A 285 13.26 -11.75 2.70
C PRO A 285 13.27 -11.76 4.23
N LEU A 286 14.26 -11.12 4.87
CA LEU A 286 14.31 -11.03 6.33
C LEU A 286 13.27 -10.07 6.92
N THR A 287 12.90 -9.02 6.19
CA THR A 287 11.87 -8.04 6.57
C THR A 287 10.70 -8.10 5.62
N SER A 288 9.53 -7.68 6.09
CA SER A 288 8.27 -7.82 5.36
C SER A 288 7.88 -6.64 4.48
N SER A 289 8.56 -5.49 4.44
CA SER A 289 8.20 -4.44 3.47
C SER A 289 8.67 -4.83 2.05
N MET A 290 7.86 -4.51 1.03
CA MET A 290 8.27 -4.62 -0.38
C MET A 290 7.75 -3.45 -1.22
N VAL A 291 8.44 -3.20 -2.33
CA VAL A 291 7.94 -2.34 -3.42
C VAL A 291 8.00 -3.13 -4.72
N HIS A 292 6.87 -3.30 -5.38
CA HIS A 292 6.72 -4.06 -6.60
C HIS A 292 6.45 -3.14 -7.78
N TYR A 293 7.30 -3.21 -8.79
CA TYR A 293 7.18 -2.50 -10.05
C TYR A 293 6.75 -3.49 -11.12
N ALA A 294 5.73 -3.16 -11.90
CA ALA A 294 5.22 -4.00 -12.96
C ALA A 294 4.92 -3.15 -14.20
N ILE A 295 5.46 -3.54 -15.34
CA ILE A 295 5.25 -2.86 -16.63
C ILE A 295 4.23 -3.66 -17.42
N LYS A 296 3.15 -2.98 -17.84
CA LYS A 296 2.12 -3.58 -18.71
C LYS A 296 2.68 -3.74 -20.11
N LYS A 297 2.35 -4.86 -20.76
CA LYS A 297 2.63 -5.11 -22.16
C LYS A 297 1.94 -4.08 -23.06
#